data_AF-M3ZDZ6-F1
#
_entry.id   AF-M3ZDZ6-F1
#
_cell.length_a   1.000
_cell.length_b   1.000
_cell.length_c   1.000
_cell.angle_alpha   90.00
_cell.angle_beta   90.00
_cell.angle_gamma   90.00
#
_symmetry.space_group_name_H-M   'P 1'
#
loop_
_entity.id
_entity.type
_entity.pdbx_description
1 polymer ?
#
loop_
_entity_poly.entity_id
_entity_poly.type
_entity_poly.pdbx_seq_one_letter_code
_entity_poly.pdbx_strand_id
1 'polypeptide(L)'
;MRPLYVAVVLLWAASATQAKAVPSLPDFGDTYHVKGVISLPYAEILEPFEGWFDLAAKSSRIDYYHGQVSTYQLAAQQEFGVSYKITPETTEVEQNVMKCFQVNGTKDEAVQPQASLPDVQGFQFLRMEYYGGSLCEVWQNVTTVGYKKNTYTLWVTNAETSADGQKSTSIPLHYEMMGYNTLLGSHYDKYLVDYKEFSTRFDPKVFSLPEGMTCGGFPGPGAEHHLLANPMKELIHTSASGHSQKMFSHFKEKFQRQYGDDVEHEKREHAFLHNLRYVHSKNRAGLSFSLALNSLSDRTMSEMATMRGRKRSKTPNKGLPFPTKLYEGVKVPESLDWRLYGAVSPVKDQAICGSCWSFATTGAVEGALFLKTGSLQVLSQQMLVDCSWGFGNNGCDGGEEWRAYEWIMKHGGIATTETYGAYMGMNGFCHLNSSQLTAHVKSYTNVTSGDADALRLALFKNGPAAVSIDASHRSFVFYSHGVYYEPACGNTTDDLDHAVLAVGYGTLNGEPYWLVKNSWSTYWGNDGYILMSTKDNNCGVTTDATYVTLA
;
A
#
# COMPACT_ATOMS: atom_id res chain seq x y z
N MET A 1 13.23 -35.44 93.42
CA MET A 1 14.21 -34.39 93.04
C MET A 1 13.75 -33.78 91.72
N ARG A 2 13.77 -32.45 91.61
CA ARG A 2 13.11 -31.64 90.57
C ARG A 2 13.60 -31.96 89.14
N PRO A 3 12.74 -32.02 88.11
CA PRO A 3 13.19 -31.98 86.73
C PRO A 3 13.46 -30.53 86.31
N LEU A 4 14.63 -30.29 85.74
CA LEU A 4 15.05 -29.04 85.12
C LEU A 4 14.27 -28.86 83.81
N TYR A 5 13.45 -27.81 83.70
CA TYR A 5 12.89 -27.38 82.43
C TYR A 5 13.94 -26.55 81.69
N VAL A 6 14.46 -27.07 80.58
CA VAL A 6 15.30 -26.33 79.64
C VAL A 6 14.38 -25.55 78.71
N ALA A 7 14.36 -24.22 78.85
CA ALA A 7 13.69 -23.32 77.92
C ALA A 7 14.54 -23.20 76.65
N VAL A 8 14.06 -23.76 75.54
CA VAL A 8 14.62 -23.53 74.21
C VAL A 8 14.07 -22.20 73.70
N VAL A 9 14.91 -21.17 73.68
CA VAL A 9 14.61 -19.88 73.04
C VAL A 9 14.78 -20.06 71.53
N LEU A 10 13.65 -20.12 70.81
CA LEU A 10 13.61 -20.03 69.35
C LEU A 10 13.92 -18.59 68.93
N LEU A 11 15.17 -18.33 68.56
CA LEU A 11 15.58 -17.13 67.83
C LEU A 11 14.96 -17.17 66.43
N TRP A 12 13.90 -16.38 66.22
CA TRP A 12 13.42 -16.06 64.88
C TRP A 12 14.46 -15.18 64.19
N ALA A 13 15.20 -15.74 63.25
CA ALA A 13 15.96 -14.97 62.28
C ALA A 13 14.95 -14.29 61.34
N ALA A 14 14.69 -13.00 61.55
CA ALA A 14 14.03 -12.17 60.57
C ALA A 14 14.99 -12.01 59.38
N SER A 15 14.80 -12.82 58.34
CA SER A 15 15.37 -12.55 57.03
C SER A 15 14.74 -11.25 56.53
N ALA A 16 15.47 -10.15 56.65
CA ALA A 16 15.15 -8.90 55.99
C ALA A 16 15.07 -9.20 54.49
N THR A 17 13.86 -9.23 53.94
CA THR A 17 13.66 -9.16 52.50
C THR A 17 14.20 -7.82 52.05
N GLN A 18 15.38 -7.83 51.44
CA GLN A 18 15.93 -6.69 50.74
C GLN A 18 14.89 -6.29 49.69
N ALA A 19 14.16 -5.21 49.95
CA ALA A 19 13.26 -4.63 48.96
C ALA A 19 14.14 -4.28 47.75
N LYS A 20 14.02 -5.03 46.65
CA LYS A 20 14.66 -4.66 45.39
C LYS A 20 14.15 -3.26 45.07
N ALA A 21 15.04 -2.27 45.06
CA ALA A 21 14.70 -0.90 44.70
C ALA A 21 14.06 -0.92 43.30
N VAL A 22 12.93 -0.25 43.15
CA VAL A 22 12.31 -0.05 41.83
C VAL A 22 13.30 0.76 40.99
N PRO A 23 13.62 0.33 39.75
CA PRO A 23 14.51 1.08 38.87
C PRO A 23 14.03 2.53 38.67
N SER A 24 14.96 3.46 38.43
CA SER A 24 14.61 4.82 38.02
C SER A 24 14.11 4.84 36.58
N LEU A 25 13.27 5.81 36.22
CA LEU A 25 12.79 5.97 34.84
C LEU A 25 13.95 5.95 33.82
N PRO A 26 13.73 5.34 32.63
CA PRO A 26 14.73 5.34 31.57
C PRO A 26 15.16 6.75 31.19
N ASP A 27 16.44 6.91 30.91
CA ASP A 27 17.04 8.19 30.53
C ASP A 27 17.90 7.99 29.28
N PHE A 28 17.37 8.47 28.16
CA PHE A 28 18.03 8.41 26.85
C PHE A 28 18.93 9.63 26.58
N GLY A 29 18.94 10.60 27.49
CA GLY A 29 19.60 11.89 27.30
C GLY A 29 18.88 12.83 26.32
N ASP A 30 19.33 14.09 26.33
CA ASP A 30 18.80 15.17 25.49
C ASP A 30 19.43 15.23 24.09
N THR A 31 20.38 14.33 23.82
CA THR A 31 21.10 14.23 22.56
C THR A 31 21.39 12.78 22.24
N TYR A 32 20.87 12.28 21.12
CA TYR A 32 21.08 10.91 20.71
C TYR A 32 20.97 10.70 19.20
N HIS A 33 21.56 9.60 18.77
CA HIS A 33 21.45 8.97 17.47
C HIS A 33 20.84 7.58 17.67
N VAL A 34 19.92 7.19 16.81
CA VAL A 34 19.23 5.90 16.88
C VAL A 34 18.95 5.35 15.49
N LYS A 35 19.12 4.05 15.29
CA LYS A 35 18.62 3.33 14.11
C LYS A 35 17.58 2.32 14.52
N GLY A 36 16.58 2.13 13.69
CA GLY A 36 15.55 1.14 13.97
C GLY A 36 14.68 0.82 12.77
N VAL A 37 13.65 0.02 13.03
CA VAL A 37 12.63 -0.34 12.06
C VAL A 37 11.26 -0.10 12.68
N ILE A 38 10.45 0.72 12.01
CA ILE A 38 9.03 0.91 12.31
C ILE A 38 8.27 -0.24 11.64
N SER A 39 7.37 -0.87 12.39
CA SER A 39 6.48 -1.90 11.88
C SER A 39 5.04 -1.61 12.28
N LEU A 40 4.16 -1.52 11.28
CA LEU A 40 2.70 -1.47 11.46
C LEU A 40 2.12 -2.68 10.73
N PRO A 41 1.94 -3.82 11.43
CA PRO A 41 1.53 -5.07 10.79
C PRO A 41 0.20 -4.96 10.02
N TYR A 42 -0.80 -4.28 10.61
CA TYR A 42 -2.10 -4.05 9.96
C TYR A 42 -2.04 -3.09 8.78
N ALA A 43 -1.01 -2.24 8.75
CA ALA A 43 -0.76 -1.35 7.63
C ALA A 43 0.19 -1.95 6.59
N GLU A 44 0.75 -3.15 6.80
CA GLU A 44 1.78 -3.77 5.94
C GLU A 44 3.03 -2.87 5.74
N ILE A 45 3.37 -2.11 6.77
CA ILE A 45 4.52 -1.20 6.77
C ILE A 45 5.67 -1.84 7.53
N LEU A 46 6.82 -1.87 6.88
CA LEU A 46 8.12 -2.14 7.47
C LEU A 46 9.07 -1.05 6.94
N GLU A 47 9.44 -0.12 7.80
CA GLU A 47 10.14 1.10 7.41
C GLU A 47 11.39 1.29 8.28
N PRO A 48 12.59 1.06 7.71
CA PRO A 48 13.84 1.34 8.41
C PRO A 48 14.05 2.86 8.50
N PHE A 49 14.57 3.31 9.64
CA PHE A 49 14.89 4.70 9.88
C PHE A 49 16.21 4.86 10.64
N GLU A 50 16.81 6.04 10.49
CA GLU A 50 17.95 6.53 11.26
C GLU A 50 17.65 7.95 11.70
N GLY A 51 17.71 8.22 13.00
CA GLY A 51 17.31 9.49 13.61
C GLY A 51 18.43 10.11 14.44
N TRP A 52 18.54 11.43 14.35
CA TRP A 52 19.39 12.27 15.19
C TRP A 52 18.52 13.31 15.87
N PHE A 53 18.72 13.49 17.18
CA PHE A 53 17.96 14.41 18.00
C PHE A 53 18.91 15.17 18.91
N ASP A 54 18.74 16.49 18.96
CA ASP A 54 19.45 17.39 19.87
C ASP A 54 18.49 18.47 20.38
N LEU A 55 18.13 18.37 21.66
CA LEU A 55 17.22 19.31 22.30
C LEU A 55 17.87 20.70 22.49
N ALA A 56 19.17 20.76 22.79
CA ALA A 56 19.88 22.01 23.02
C ALA A 56 20.02 22.81 21.72
N ALA A 57 20.36 22.14 20.62
CA ALA A 57 20.37 22.71 19.28
C ALA A 57 18.96 22.89 18.69
N LYS A 58 17.91 22.41 19.38
CA LYS A 58 16.52 22.39 18.92
C LYS A 58 16.36 21.82 17.51
N SER A 59 17.08 20.74 17.24
CA SER A 59 17.23 20.18 15.90
C SER A 59 17.03 18.67 15.91
N SER A 60 16.37 18.17 14.87
CA SER A 60 16.31 16.74 14.60
C SER A 60 16.38 16.45 13.12
N ARG A 61 16.93 15.28 12.77
CA ARG A 61 16.91 14.72 11.43
C ARG A 61 16.46 13.27 11.48
N ILE A 62 15.63 12.84 10.54
CA ILE A 62 15.26 11.43 10.39
C ILE A 62 15.40 11.05 8.92
N ASP A 63 16.22 10.05 8.68
CA ASP A 63 16.42 9.41 7.38
C ASP A 63 15.60 8.13 7.33
N TYR A 64 14.81 7.97 6.27
CA TYR A 64 14.02 6.78 5.97
C TYR A 64 14.64 6.04 4.78
N TYR A 65 14.60 4.70 4.80
CA TYR A 65 15.15 3.87 3.73
C TYR A 65 16.59 4.27 3.34
N HIS A 66 17.47 4.37 4.35
CA HIS A 66 18.90 4.68 4.18
C HIS A 66 19.19 6.03 3.50
N GLY A 67 18.43 7.07 3.87
CA GLY A 67 18.63 8.43 3.36
C GLY A 67 17.94 8.70 2.02
N GLN A 68 17.11 7.76 1.54
CA GLN A 68 16.26 7.99 0.38
C GLN A 68 15.28 9.14 0.61
N VAL A 69 14.72 9.24 1.82
CA VAL A 69 13.99 10.43 2.26
C VAL A 69 14.55 10.89 3.59
N SER A 70 14.93 12.17 3.67
CA SER A 70 15.41 12.80 4.91
C SER A 70 14.48 13.92 5.32
N THR A 71 14.07 13.95 6.58
CA THR A 71 13.32 15.06 7.16
C THR A 71 14.15 15.77 8.21
N TYR A 72 14.02 17.10 8.26
CA TYR A 72 14.71 17.95 9.22
C TYR A 72 13.68 18.79 9.95
N GLN A 73 13.77 18.89 11.27
CA GLN A 73 12.99 19.83 12.07
C GLN A 73 13.95 20.76 12.80
N LEU A 74 14.06 22.00 12.33
CA LEU A 74 15.05 22.97 12.80
C LEU A 74 14.31 24.13 13.48
N ALA A 75 13.99 23.96 14.76
CA ALA A 75 13.15 24.91 15.49
C ALA A 75 13.88 26.20 15.87
N ALA A 76 15.21 26.22 15.85
CA ALA A 76 16.02 27.43 16.07
C ALA A 76 16.12 28.34 14.84
N GLN A 77 15.70 27.87 13.66
CA GLN A 77 15.75 28.65 12.43
C GLN A 77 14.40 29.32 12.17
N GLN A 78 14.41 30.61 11.80
CA GLN A 78 13.21 31.44 11.65
C GLN A 78 12.40 31.62 12.96
N GLU A 79 11.36 32.45 12.94
CA GLU A 79 10.59 32.82 14.14
C GLU A 79 9.84 31.64 14.78
N PHE A 80 9.29 30.75 13.95
CA PHE A 80 8.47 29.60 14.39
C PHE A 80 9.09 28.25 14.00
N GLY A 81 10.38 28.22 13.66
CA GLY A 81 11.04 27.02 13.18
C GLY A 81 10.76 26.70 11.70
N VAL A 82 11.53 25.79 11.14
CA VAL A 82 11.39 25.32 9.75
C VAL A 82 11.57 23.81 9.64
N SER A 83 10.77 23.19 8.78
CA SER A 83 10.87 21.77 8.44
C SER A 83 11.34 21.62 7.00
N TYR A 84 12.24 20.66 6.77
CA TYR A 84 12.68 20.29 5.42
C TYR A 84 12.37 18.83 5.13
N LYS A 85 12.08 18.53 3.86
CA LYS A 85 12.06 17.17 3.30
C LYS A 85 12.98 17.13 2.10
N ILE A 86 13.95 16.23 2.13
CA ILE A 86 14.81 15.91 0.99
C ILE A 86 14.37 14.55 0.46
N THR A 87 14.09 14.45 -0.84
CA THR A 87 13.55 13.24 -1.48
C THR A 87 13.96 13.19 -2.94
N PRO A 88 14.10 12.01 -3.56
CA PRO A 88 14.23 11.91 -5.01
C PRO A 88 12.93 12.37 -5.68
N GLU A 89 13.07 13.08 -6.78
CA GLU A 89 12.00 13.45 -7.70
C GLU A 89 12.39 13.06 -9.12
N THR A 90 11.43 12.54 -9.86
CA THR A 90 11.54 12.27 -11.30
C THR A 90 10.46 13.05 -12.01
N THR A 91 10.87 13.86 -12.98
CA THR A 91 10.00 14.61 -13.89
C THR A 91 10.24 14.11 -15.32
N GLU A 92 9.55 14.69 -16.31
CA GLU A 92 9.81 14.39 -17.72
C GLU A 92 11.23 14.76 -18.18
N VAL A 93 11.92 15.66 -17.46
CA VAL A 93 13.23 16.20 -17.85
C VAL A 93 14.37 15.84 -16.88
N GLU A 94 14.05 15.42 -15.67
CA GLU A 94 15.02 15.09 -14.61
C GLU A 94 14.68 13.72 -14.02
N GLN A 95 15.66 12.82 -13.89
CA GLN A 95 15.43 11.48 -13.34
C GLN A 95 16.17 11.30 -12.00
N ASN A 96 15.41 10.91 -10.97
CA ASN A 96 15.92 10.56 -9.64
C ASN A 96 16.80 11.66 -9.03
N VAL A 97 16.45 12.93 -9.24
CA VAL A 97 17.20 14.07 -8.70
C VAL A 97 16.73 14.34 -7.29
N MET A 98 17.66 14.49 -6.34
CA MET A 98 17.32 14.87 -4.97
C MET A 98 16.82 16.32 -4.94
N LYS A 99 15.59 16.52 -4.51
CA LYS A 99 14.96 17.83 -4.32
C LYS A 99 14.73 18.09 -2.84
N CYS A 100 14.81 19.37 -2.47
CA CYS A 100 14.51 19.82 -1.12
C CYS A 100 13.22 20.64 -1.11
N PHE A 101 12.36 20.35 -0.15
CA PHE A 101 11.12 21.06 0.10
C PHE A 101 11.08 21.60 1.52
N GLN A 102 10.52 22.80 1.68
CA GLN A 102 10.48 23.53 2.93
C GLN A 102 9.03 23.82 3.36
N VAL A 103 8.76 23.65 4.65
CA VAL A 103 7.54 24.14 5.32
C VAL A 103 7.95 24.99 6.51
N ASN A 104 7.44 26.22 6.58
CA ASN A 104 7.69 27.10 7.72
C ASN A 104 6.68 26.83 8.82
N GLY A 105 7.13 26.88 10.08
CA GLY A 105 6.24 26.88 11.23
C GLY A 105 5.37 28.13 11.26
N THR A 106 4.27 28.03 11.98
CA THR A 106 3.39 29.17 12.25
C THR A 106 3.28 29.40 13.75
N LYS A 107 2.66 30.52 14.15
CA LYS A 107 2.38 30.79 15.56
C LYS A 107 1.56 29.68 16.23
N ASP A 108 0.61 29.11 15.50
CA ASP A 108 -0.31 28.09 16.02
C ASP A 108 0.28 26.67 15.89
N GLU A 109 1.19 26.47 14.93
CA GLU A 109 1.87 25.20 14.68
C GLU A 109 3.38 25.44 14.47
N ALA A 110 4.09 25.77 15.55
CA ALA A 110 5.55 25.96 15.51
C ALA A 110 6.28 24.62 15.32
N VAL A 111 7.37 24.63 14.56
CA VAL A 111 8.22 23.45 14.36
C VAL A 111 9.01 23.18 15.65
N GLN A 112 9.05 21.92 16.05
CA GLN A 112 9.81 21.42 17.20
C GLN A 112 10.68 20.25 16.76
N PRO A 113 11.85 20.02 17.39
CA PRO A 113 12.64 18.83 17.12
C PRO A 113 11.80 17.56 17.36
N GLN A 114 11.86 16.62 16.43
CA GLN A 114 11.12 15.36 16.47
C GLN A 114 11.97 14.27 17.11
N ALA A 115 11.56 13.83 18.30
CA ALA A 115 12.14 12.63 18.91
C ALA A 115 11.72 11.37 18.14
N SER A 116 12.65 10.43 18.00
CA SER A 116 12.37 9.09 17.45
C SER A 116 12.11 8.06 18.56
N LEU A 117 12.26 8.47 19.82
CA LEU A 117 11.97 7.68 21.01
C LEU A 117 10.70 8.22 21.70
N PRO A 118 9.89 7.36 22.34
CA PRO A 118 8.69 7.78 23.04
C PRO A 118 9.02 8.62 24.27
N ASP A 119 8.11 9.52 24.63
CA ASP A 119 8.14 10.18 25.94
C ASP A 119 7.88 9.14 27.04
N VAL A 120 8.85 8.99 27.95
CA VAL A 120 8.81 8.03 29.06
C VAL A 120 8.02 8.55 30.26
N GLN A 121 7.54 9.79 30.24
CA GLN A 121 6.67 10.30 31.29
C GLN A 121 5.42 9.44 31.45
N GLY A 122 5.12 9.07 32.70
CA GLY A 122 3.99 8.20 33.04
C GLY A 122 4.24 6.70 32.87
N PHE A 123 5.40 6.27 32.35
CA PHE A 123 5.77 4.85 32.34
C PHE A 123 6.08 4.35 33.75
N GLN A 124 5.70 3.11 34.02
CA GLN A 124 5.95 2.41 35.27
C GLN A 124 6.73 1.13 35.00
N PHE A 125 7.69 0.81 35.87
CA PHE A 125 8.41 -0.46 35.77
C PHE A 125 7.43 -1.62 35.94
N LEU A 126 7.42 -2.54 34.98
CA LEU A 126 6.51 -3.67 34.94
C LEU A 126 7.22 -4.96 35.36
N ARG A 127 8.35 -5.29 34.72
CA ARG A 127 9.11 -6.53 34.97
C ARG A 127 10.49 -6.49 34.32
N MET A 128 11.33 -7.48 34.67
CA MET A 128 12.50 -7.85 33.87
C MET A 128 12.11 -8.94 32.86
N GLU A 129 12.59 -8.85 31.62
CA GLU A 129 12.31 -9.81 30.56
C GLU A 129 13.48 -9.90 29.58
N TYR A 130 13.71 -11.08 28.97
CA TYR A 130 14.66 -11.19 27.86
C TYR A 130 13.98 -10.79 26.55
N TYR A 131 14.58 -9.84 25.83
CA TYR A 131 14.17 -9.45 24.49
C TYR A 131 15.40 -9.38 23.58
N GLY A 132 15.34 -10.04 22.41
CA GLY A 132 16.47 -10.07 21.48
C GLY A 132 17.77 -10.63 22.08
N GLY A 133 17.68 -11.53 23.07
CA GLY A 133 18.83 -12.09 23.78
C GLY A 133 19.41 -11.20 24.90
N SER A 134 18.88 -10.00 25.10
CA SER A 134 19.30 -9.07 26.16
C SER A 134 18.31 -9.07 27.31
N LEU A 135 18.81 -9.03 28.56
CA LEU A 135 17.96 -8.82 29.73
C LEU A 135 17.54 -7.34 29.78
N CYS A 136 16.23 -7.10 29.78
CA CYS A 136 15.63 -5.78 29.65
C CYS A 136 14.76 -5.45 30.87
N GLU A 137 14.76 -4.18 31.24
CA GLU A 137 13.68 -3.58 32.02
C GLU A 137 12.51 -3.30 31.08
N VAL A 138 11.32 -3.79 31.45
CA VAL A 138 10.07 -3.55 30.72
C VAL A 138 9.30 -2.47 31.46
N TRP A 139 9.03 -1.38 30.76
CA TRP A 139 8.30 -0.22 31.25
C TRP A 139 6.97 -0.13 30.54
N GLN A 140 5.90 0.21 31.25
CA GLN A 140 4.57 0.33 30.66
C GLN A 140 3.85 1.59 31.10
N ASN A 141 3.24 2.30 30.15
CA ASN A 141 2.28 3.35 30.39
C ASN A 141 0.92 2.91 29.85
N VAL A 142 -0.14 3.12 30.63
CA VAL A 142 -1.51 2.82 30.22
C VAL A 142 -2.32 4.11 30.29
N THR A 143 -2.85 4.54 29.16
CA THR A 143 -3.75 5.69 29.10
C THR A 143 -5.15 5.22 28.72
N THR A 144 -6.17 5.77 29.39
CA THR A 144 -7.57 5.48 29.10
C THR A 144 -8.26 6.75 28.63
N VAL A 145 -8.91 6.71 27.47
CA VAL A 145 -9.74 7.81 26.95
C VAL A 145 -11.16 7.27 26.71
N GLY A 146 -12.12 7.76 27.50
CA GLY A 146 -13.46 7.16 27.54
C GLY A 146 -13.41 5.72 28.05
N TYR A 147 -13.89 4.76 27.25
CA TYR A 147 -13.85 3.32 27.53
C TYR A 147 -12.64 2.61 26.89
N LYS A 148 -11.78 3.34 26.17
CA LYS A 148 -10.70 2.80 25.35
C LYS A 148 -9.38 2.82 26.12
N LYS A 149 -8.66 1.69 26.10
CA LYS A 149 -7.38 1.49 26.81
C LYS A 149 -6.22 1.41 25.81
N ASN A 150 -5.24 2.29 25.95
CA ASN A 150 -3.98 2.25 25.22
C ASN A 150 -2.87 1.83 26.15
N THR A 151 -2.05 0.92 25.67
CA THR A 151 -0.94 0.33 26.39
C THR A 151 0.32 0.59 25.59
N TYR A 152 1.25 1.31 26.17
CA TYR A 152 2.57 1.57 25.61
C TYR A 152 3.56 0.78 26.44
N THR A 153 4.34 -0.09 25.80
CA THR A 153 5.33 -0.92 26.48
C THR A 153 6.69 -0.68 25.84
N LEU A 154 7.71 -0.46 26.67
CA LEU A 154 9.06 -0.09 26.26
C LEU A 154 10.05 -1.04 26.92
N TRP A 155 10.90 -1.67 26.12
CA TRP A 155 11.98 -2.53 26.57
C TRP A 155 13.28 -1.75 26.48
N VAL A 156 13.95 -1.64 27.62
CA VAL A 156 15.17 -0.87 27.80
C VAL A 156 16.23 -1.76 28.42
N THR A 157 17.47 -1.62 27.95
CA THR A 157 18.64 -2.16 28.66
C THR A 157 19.54 -1.01 29.09
N ASN A 158 20.46 -1.26 30.02
CA ASN A 158 21.37 -0.21 30.50
C ASN A 158 22.73 -0.39 29.81
N ALA A 159 23.38 0.72 29.44
CA ALA A 159 24.80 0.68 29.09
C ALA A 159 25.60 0.16 30.30
N GLU A 160 26.66 -0.62 30.09
CA GLU A 160 27.50 -1.10 31.20
C GLU A 160 27.90 0.08 32.10
N THR A 161 27.70 -0.07 33.42
CA THR A 161 28.03 0.97 34.40
C THR A 161 29.47 1.41 34.22
N SER A 162 29.68 2.68 33.87
CA SER A 162 31.00 3.29 33.93
C SER A 162 31.54 3.16 35.36
N ALA A 163 32.84 2.85 35.48
CA ALA A 163 33.53 2.66 36.76
C ALA A 163 33.44 3.87 37.71
N ASP A 164 33.05 5.05 37.20
CA ASP A 164 32.94 6.30 37.94
C ASP A 164 31.55 6.58 38.57
N GLY A 165 30.61 5.63 38.51
CA GLY A 165 29.31 5.77 39.18
C GLY A 165 28.38 6.82 38.56
N GLN A 166 28.66 7.26 37.33
CA GLN A 166 27.77 8.13 36.56
C GLN A 166 26.56 7.32 36.06
N LYS A 167 25.37 7.94 36.11
CA LYS A 167 24.08 7.34 35.72
C LYS A 167 24.22 6.67 34.34
N SER A 168 24.02 5.34 34.29
CA SER A 168 24.07 4.59 33.04
C SER A 168 22.97 5.12 32.11
N THR A 169 23.35 5.45 30.87
CA THR A 169 22.38 5.83 29.83
C THR A 169 21.57 4.61 29.44
N SER A 170 20.25 4.78 29.41
CA SER A 170 19.34 3.76 28.93
C SER A 170 19.49 3.55 27.43
N ILE A 171 19.41 2.30 26.98
CA ILE A 171 19.48 1.88 25.58
C ILE A 171 18.10 1.31 25.22
N PRO A 172 17.36 1.93 24.28
CA PRO A 172 16.07 1.41 23.84
C PRO A 172 16.29 0.18 22.95
N LEU A 173 15.46 -0.85 23.11
CA LEU A 173 15.52 -2.07 22.31
C LEU A 173 14.23 -2.32 21.52
N HIS A 174 13.09 -2.12 22.17
CA HIS A 174 11.79 -2.31 21.55
C HIS A 174 10.75 -1.38 22.14
N TYR A 175 9.88 -0.83 21.31
CA TYR A 175 8.72 -0.08 21.73
C TYR A 175 7.48 -0.67 21.05
N GLU A 176 6.46 -0.93 21.86
CA GLU A 176 5.18 -1.46 21.42
C GLU A 176 4.08 -0.50 21.88
N MET A 177 3.30 0.01 20.93
CA MET A 177 2.03 0.67 21.19
C MET A 177 0.91 -0.28 20.80
N MET A 178 0.08 -0.60 21.79
CA MET A 178 -1.03 -1.53 21.73
C MET A 178 -2.25 -0.82 22.27
N GLY A 179 -3.07 -0.27 21.38
CA GLY A 179 -4.13 0.61 21.82
C GLY A 179 -5.14 0.96 20.74
N TYR A 180 -6.24 1.51 21.23
CA TYR A 180 -7.22 2.16 20.39
C TYR A 180 -6.69 3.53 19.97
N ASN A 181 -6.78 3.85 18.68
CA ASN A 181 -6.66 5.24 18.28
C ASN A 181 -7.73 6.03 19.06
N THR A 182 -7.31 6.98 19.91
CA THR A 182 -8.17 7.70 20.88
C THR A 182 -9.29 8.47 20.22
N LEU A 183 -9.25 8.60 18.89
CA LEU A 183 -10.22 9.32 18.09
C LEU A 183 -11.24 8.45 17.33
N LEU A 184 -11.01 7.13 17.09
CA LEU A 184 -11.73 6.35 16.06
C LEU A 184 -12.09 4.92 16.52
N GLY A 185 -13.23 4.69 17.15
CA GLY A 185 -13.54 3.46 17.90
C GLY A 185 -13.70 2.11 17.18
N SER A 186 -12.83 1.69 16.26
CA SER A 186 -13.08 0.48 15.46
C SER A 186 -12.09 -0.69 15.58
N HIS A 187 -10.78 -0.51 15.86
CA HIS A 187 -9.83 -1.65 16.00
C HIS A 187 -8.64 -1.40 16.95
N TYR A 188 -8.02 -2.50 17.40
CA TYR A 188 -6.80 -2.50 18.19
C TYR A 188 -5.61 -2.32 17.24
N ASP A 189 -5.00 -1.15 17.21
CA ASP A 189 -3.82 -0.92 16.38
C ASP A 189 -2.56 -1.37 17.14
N LYS A 190 -1.65 -1.97 16.39
CA LYS A 190 -0.33 -2.39 16.86
C LYS A 190 0.74 -1.62 16.11
N TYR A 191 1.53 -0.83 16.83
CA TYR A 191 2.70 -0.14 16.30
C TYR A 191 3.92 -0.65 17.03
N LEU A 192 4.95 -0.99 16.28
CA LEU A 192 6.20 -1.52 16.80
C LEU A 192 7.36 -0.66 16.31
N VAL A 193 8.33 -0.43 17.18
CA VAL A 193 9.62 0.14 16.81
C VAL A 193 10.70 -0.73 17.40
N ASP A 194 11.49 -1.36 16.54
CA ASP A 194 12.66 -2.14 16.93
C ASP A 194 13.90 -1.27 16.78
N TYR A 195 14.58 -0.98 17.89
CA TYR A 195 15.81 -0.21 17.88
C TYR A 195 17.00 -1.16 17.72
N LYS A 196 17.89 -0.83 16.77
CA LYS A 196 19.04 -1.66 16.39
C LYS A 196 20.37 -1.06 16.83
N GLU A 197 20.48 0.27 16.80
CA GLU A 197 21.66 1.00 17.24
C GLU A 197 21.22 2.23 18.05
N PHE A 198 22.00 2.59 19.06
CA PHE A 198 21.79 3.78 19.88
C PHE A 198 23.13 4.35 20.34
N SER A 199 23.30 5.66 20.26
CA SER A 199 24.48 6.39 20.69
C SER A 199 24.09 7.77 21.21
N THR A 200 24.73 8.26 22.27
CA THR A 200 24.56 9.65 22.75
C THR A 200 25.52 10.62 22.09
N ARG A 201 26.27 10.17 21.08
CA ARG A 201 27.28 10.96 20.39
C ARG A 201 27.14 10.83 18.88
N PHE A 202 27.18 11.97 18.20
CA PHE A 202 27.22 12.09 16.74
C PHE A 202 27.81 13.46 16.36
N ASP A 203 28.17 13.64 15.09
CA ASP A 203 28.66 14.93 14.58
C ASP A 203 27.48 15.89 14.34
N PRO A 204 27.42 17.08 14.96
CA PRO A 204 26.35 18.05 14.75
C PRO A 204 26.13 18.48 13.29
N LYS A 205 27.12 18.27 12.41
CA LYS A 205 26.98 18.52 10.97
C LYS A 205 25.84 17.74 10.31
N VAL A 206 25.34 16.67 10.94
CA VAL A 206 24.18 15.91 10.44
C VAL A 206 22.92 16.77 10.25
N PHE A 207 22.80 17.89 10.97
CA PHE A 207 21.67 18.84 10.85
C PHE A 207 21.87 19.89 9.75
N SER A 208 23.03 19.93 9.10
CA SER A 208 23.26 20.80 7.95
C SER A 208 22.63 20.18 6.71
N LEU A 209 21.91 20.99 5.92
CA LEU A 209 21.44 20.58 4.61
C LEU A 209 22.66 20.29 3.70
N PRO A 210 22.54 19.36 2.73
CA PRO A 210 23.60 19.07 1.78
C PRO A 210 24.09 20.34 1.06
N GLU A 211 25.42 20.47 0.89
CA GLU A 211 26.02 21.63 0.23
C GLU A 211 25.48 21.83 -1.19
N GLY A 212 25.18 23.08 -1.56
CA GLY A 212 24.64 23.44 -2.88
C GLY A 212 23.14 23.15 -3.08
N MET A 213 22.44 22.61 -2.07
CA MET A 213 21.02 22.32 -2.15
C MET A 213 20.16 23.57 -1.87
N THR A 214 19.21 23.86 -2.76
CA THR A 214 18.19 24.91 -2.58
C THR A 214 16.83 24.28 -2.34
N CYS A 215 16.07 24.80 -1.38
CA CYS A 215 14.75 24.27 -1.01
C CYS A 215 13.61 25.12 -1.59
N GLY A 216 12.65 24.47 -2.23
CA GLY A 216 11.41 25.08 -2.73
C GLY A 216 10.23 24.85 -1.79
N GLY A 217 9.06 25.42 -2.14
CA GLY A 217 7.80 25.05 -1.50
C GLY A 217 7.35 23.64 -1.94
N PHE A 218 6.58 22.96 -1.09
CA PHE A 218 6.02 21.65 -1.45
C PHE A 218 4.99 21.78 -2.59
N PRO A 219 4.98 20.87 -3.56
CA PRO A 219 3.95 20.83 -4.59
C PRO A 219 2.61 20.34 -4.02
N GLY A 220 1.51 20.77 -4.62
CA GLY A 220 0.16 20.27 -4.29
C GLY A 220 -0.51 20.90 -3.05
N PRO A 221 -1.62 20.31 -2.56
CA PRO A 221 -2.44 20.89 -1.50
C PRO A 221 -1.73 20.88 -0.13
N GLY A 222 -1.81 22.01 0.58
CA GLY A 222 -1.02 22.26 1.80
C GLY A 222 -1.32 21.36 3.01
N ALA A 223 -2.48 20.71 3.07
CA ALA A 223 -2.88 19.88 4.21
C ALA A 223 -1.95 18.68 4.45
N GLU A 224 -1.31 18.17 3.39
CA GLU A 224 -0.45 16.98 3.43
C GLU A 224 1.02 17.33 3.69
N HIS A 225 1.44 18.58 3.45
CA HIS A 225 2.84 19.01 3.52
C HIS A 225 3.45 18.79 4.90
N HIS A 226 2.70 19.09 5.96
CA HIS A 226 3.15 18.89 7.34
C HIS A 226 3.35 17.41 7.70
N LEU A 227 2.49 16.52 7.20
CA LEU A 227 2.61 15.07 7.42
C LEU A 227 3.83 14.50 6.67
N LEU A 228 4.04 14.93 5.42
CA LEU A 228 5.18 14.51 4.62
C LEU A 228 6.50 15.07 5.16
N ALA A 229 6.49 16.26 5.77
CA ALA A 229 7.65 16.88 6.37
C ALA A 229 8.01 16.29 7.74
N ASN A 230 7.06 15.70 8.47
CA ASN A 230 7.32 15.03 9.75
C ASN A 230 6.50 13.74 9.95
N PRO A 231 6.83 12.64 9.23
CA PRO A 231 6.08 11.39 9.33
C PRO A 231 6.20 10.71 10.71
N MET A 232 7.33 10.86 11.41
CA MET A 232 7.58 10.21 12.71
C MET A 232 6.64 10.72 13.81
N LYS A 233 6.18 11.98 13.71
CA LYS A 233 5.29 12.59 14.71
C LYS A 233 4.00 11.80 14.91
N GLU A 234 3.43 11.27 13.83
CA GLU A 234 2.19 10.46 13.87
C GLU A 234 2.36 9.12 14.59
N LEU A 235 3.60 8.65 14.77
CA LEU A 235 3.90 7.29 15.26
C LEU A 235 4.38 7.30 16.72
N ILE A 236 5.16 8.31 17.11
CA ILE A 236 5.84 8.34 18.42
C ILE A 236 5.13 9.25 19.42
N HIS A 237 4.43 10.29 18.97
CA HIS A 237 3.76 11.22 19.89
C HIS A 237 2.33 10.76 20.18
N THR A 238 1.96 10.77 21.46
CA THR A 238 0.65 10.32 21.96
C THR A 238 -0.47 11.33 21.75
N SER A 239 -0.16 12.55 21.29
CA SER A 239 -1.15 13.59 21.00
C SER A 239 -1.79 13.33 19.63
N ALA A 240 -3.12 13.26 19.58
CA ALA A 240 -3.87 13.24 18.33
C ALA A 240 -3.53 14.48 17.49
N SER A 241 -2.76 14.31 16.43
CA SER A 241 -2.56 15.36 15.45
C SER A 241 -3.89 15.58 14.71
N GLY A 242 -4.35 16.84 14.67
CA GLY A 242 -5.53 17.20 13.86
C GLY A 242 -5.30 17.03 12.36
N HIS A 243 -4.06 16.82 11.91
CA HIS A 243 -3.67 16.68 10.51
C HIS A 243 -4.32 15.46 9.83
N SER A 244 -4.34 14.31 10.51
CA SER A 244 -4.97 13.09 10.01
C SER A 244 -6.49 13.25 9.77
N GLN A 245 -7.20 13.95 10.68
CA GLN A 245 -8.63 14.28 10.51
C GLN A 245 -8.86 15.29 9.37
N LYS A 246 -7.97 16.29 9.24
CA LYS A 246 -8.01 17.25 8.11
C LYS A 246 -7.87 16.52 6.77
N MET A 247 -6.96 15.54 6.67
CA MET A 247 -6.78 14.73 5.46
C MET A 247 -8.02 13.89 5.13
N PHE A 248 -8.62 13.23 6.13
CA PHE A 248 -9.85 12.47 5.90
C PHE A 248 -11.03 13.38 5.51
N SER A 249 -11.11 14.58 6.09
CA SER A 249 -12.12 15.58 5.71
C SER A 249 -11.96 16.01 4.25
N HIS A 250 -10.73 16.31 3.82
CA HIS A 250 -10.44 16.64 2.42
C HIS A 250 -10.76 15.46 1.48
N PHE A 251 -10.46 14.23 1.88
CA PHE A 251 -10.82 13.03 1.13
C PHE A 251 -12.34 12.91 0.95
N LYS A 252 -13.12 13.11 2.03
CA LYS A 252 -14.59 13.06 1.97
C LYS A 252 -15.14 14.12 1.02
N GLU A 253 -14.61 15.33 1.06
CA GLU A 253 -15.01 16.41 0.15
C GLU A 253 -14.68 16.07 -1.32
N LYS A 254 -13.44 15.65 -1.58
CA LYS A 254 -12.96 15.31 -2.93
C LYS A 254 -13.78 14.21 -3.59
N PHE A 255 -14.13 13.16 -2.84
CA PHE A 255 -14.87 12.00 -3.36
C PHE A 255 -16.35 12.00 -2.98
N GLN A 256 -16.87 13.13 -2.48
CA GLN A 256 -18.26 13.31 -2.07
C GLN A 256 -18.79 12.17 -1.17
N ARG A 257 -17.98 11.75 -0.19
CA ARG A 257 -18.31 10.63 0.70
C ARG A 257 -19.34 11.04 1.73
N GLN A 258 -20.34 10.18 1.91
CA GLN A 258 -21.34 10.24 2.97
C GLN A 258 -21.42 8.86 3.61
N TYR A 259 -21.42 8.81 4.94
CA TYR A 259 -21.46 7.57 5.72
C TYR A 259 -22.76 7.54 6.53
N GLY A 260 -23.37 6.36 6.65
CA GLY A 260 -24.73 6.21 7.17
C GLY A 260 -24.86 6.51 8.66
N ASP A 261 -23.80 6.25 9.43
CA ASP A 261 -23.73 6.50 10.87
C ASP A 261 -22.28 6.74 11.32
N ASP A 262 -22.11 7.12 12.60
CA ASP A 262 -20.80 7.38 13.20
C ASP A 262 -19.92 6.13 13.23
N VAL A 263 -20.50 4.93 13.30
CA VAL A 263 -19.75 3.66 13.31
C VAL A 263 -19.11 3.42 11.94
N GLU A 264 -19.85 3.64 10.85
CA GLU A 264 -19.32 3.59 9.50
C GLU A 264 -18.26 4.68 9.30
N HIS A 265 -18.51 5.91 9.75
CA HIS A 265 -17.54 7.01 9.66
C HIS A 265 -16.20 6.62 10.29
N GLU A 266 -16.22 6.12 11.53
CA GLU A 266 -15.01 5.70 12.24
C GLU A 266 -14.31 4.54 11.55
N LYS A 267 -15.04 3.57 11.01
CA LYS A 267 -14.48 2.46 10.23
C LYS A 267 -13.78 2.96 8.96
N ARG A 268 -14.39 3.91 8.25
CA ARG A 268 -13.89 4.47 6.99
C ARG A 268 -12.67 5.34 7.21
N GLU A 269 -12.69 6.15 8.26
CA GLU A 269 -11.54 6.97 8.66
C GLU A 269 -10.35 6.09 9.05
N HIS A 270 -10.59 5.02 9.81
CA HIS A 270 -9.54 4.07 10.20
C HIS A 270 -8.87 3.43 8.99
N ALA A 271 -9.66 2.87 8.06
CA ALA A 271 -9.14 2.31 6.82
C ALA A 271 -8.35 3.35 6.02
N PHE A 272 -8.87 4.58 5.93
CA PHE A 272 -8.20 5.70 5.26
C PHE A 272 -6.84 6.04 5.87
N LEU A 273 -6.74 6.16 7.18
CA LEU A 273 -5.46 6.49 7.83
C LEU A 273 -4.42 5.38 7.66
N HIS A 274 -4.85 4.11 7.72
CA HIS A 274 -3.95 2.99 7.43
C HIS A 274 -3.46 3.02 5.98
N ASN A 275 -4.37 3.31 5.03
CA ASN A 275 -4.04 3.42 3.61
C ASN A 275 -3.11 4.61 3.34
N LEU A 276 -3.37 5.77 3.96
CA LEU A 276 -2.51 6.97 3.91
C LEU A 276 -1.08 6.65 4.37
N ARG A 277 -0.94 6.03 5.55
CA ARG A 277 0.37 5.65 6.07
C ARG A 277 1.10 4.68 5.15
N TYR A 278 0.39 3.70 4.60
CA TYR A 278 0.96 2.74 3.66
C TYR A 278 1.48 3.43 2.39
N VAL A 279 0.63 4.25 1.76
CA VAL A 279 0.97 5.03 0.56
C VAL A 279 2.22 5.89 0.81
N HIS A 280 2.24 6.62 1.92
CA HIS A 280 3.38 7.48 2.27
C HIS A 280 4.66 6.69 2.51
N SER A 281 4.59 5.58 3.23
CA SER A 281 5.76 4.75 3.51
C SER A 281 6.33 4.11 2.24
N LYS A 282 5.47 3.54 1.38
CA LYS A 282 5.92 2.95 0.11
C LYS A 282 6.49 3.99 -0.84
N ASN A 283 5.94 5.21 -0.88
CA ASN A 283 6.52 6.29 -1.68
C ASN A 283 7.89 6.74 -1.15
N ARG A 284 8.14 6.67 0.17
CA ARG A 284 9.48 6.94 0.73
C ARG A 284 10.50 5.87 0.35
N ALA A 285 10.08 4.64 0.11
CA ALA A 285 10.95 3.57 -0.38
C ALA A 285 11.39 3.76 -1.84
N GLY A 286 10.83 4.76 -2.55
CA GLY A 286 11.12 5.13 -3.94
C GLY A 286 11.34 3.94 -4.87
N LEU A 287 10.30 3.12 -4.95
CA LEU A 287 10.19 1.99 -5.87
C LEU A 287 10.11 2.50 -7.33
N SER A 288 10.15 1.59 -8.30
CA SER A 288 9.97 1.89 -9.74
C SER A 288 8.58 2.45 -10.09
N PHE A 289 7.68 2.54 -9.10
CA PHE A 289 6.34 3.06 -9.19
C PHE A 289 5.98 3.85 -7.94
N SER A 290 4.98 4.71 -8.08
CA SER A 290 4.42 5.51 -6.99
C SER A 290 2.97 5.09 -6.70
N LEU A 291 2.59 5.30 -5.45
CA LEU A 291 1.22 5.12 -4.96
C LEU A 291 0.53 6.47 -4.74
N ALA A 292 -0.79 6.50 -4.84
CA ALA A 292 -1.61 7.66 -4.52
C ALA A 292 -2.91 7.26 -3.84
N LEU A 293 -3.41 8.15 -2.97
CA LEU A 293 -4.78 8.03 -2.47
C LEU A 293 -5.77 8.23 -3.63
N ASN A 294 -6.77 7.35 -3.70
CA ASN A 294 -7.79 7.34 -4.73
C ASN A 294 -9.16 7.10 -4.09
N SER A 295 -10.22 6.93 -4.89
CA SER A 295 -11.57 6.73 -4.35
C SER A 295 -11.66 5.52 -3.41
N LEU A 296 -10.77 4.53 -3.51
CA LEU A 296 -10.76 3.31 -2.72
C LEU A 296 -10.02 3.45 -1.38
N SER A 297 -9.49 4.64 -1.07
CA SER A 297 -8.69 4.85 0.14
C SER A 297 -9.43 4.66 1.46
N ASP A 298 -10.76 4.65 1.50
CA ASP A 298 -11.55 4.34 2.71
C ASP A 298 -12.01 2.87 2.79
N ARG A 299 -11.43 2.00 1.95
CA ARG A 299 -11.76 0.57 1.87
C ARG A 299 -10.67 -0.30 2.48
N THR A 300 -11.10 -1.38 3.11
CA THR A 300 -10.21 -2.45 3.60
C THR A 300 -9.86 -3.42 2.47
N MET A 301 -8.75 -4.15 2.59
CA MET A 301 -8.37 -5.17 1.59
C MET A 301 -9.42 -6.29 1.47
N SER A 302 -10.17 -6.58 2.53
CA SER A 302 -11.30 -7.53 2.47
C SER A 302 -12.46 -7.01 1.63
N GLU A 303 -12.75 -5.71 1.66
CA GLU A 303 -13.76 -5.11 0.78
C GLU A 303 -13.25 -5.06 -0.67
N MET A 304 -11.95 -4.81 -0.87
CA MET A 304 -11.33 -4.81 -2.19
C MET A 304 -11.35 -6.19 -2.86
N ALA A 305 -11.31 -7.27 -2.09
CA ALA A 305 -11.37 -8.64 -2.62
C ALA A 305 -12.65 -8.90 -3.44
N THR A 306 -13.78 -8.25 -3.13
CA THR A 306 -15.03 -8.39 -3.89
C THR A 306 -14.92 -7.86 -5.32
N MET A 307 -14.04 -6.89 -5.57
CA MET A 307 -13.82 -6.34 -6.92
C MET A 307 -12.91 -7.24 -7.78
N ARG A 308 -12.22 -8.21 -7.19
CA ARG A 308 -11.31 -9.14 -7.87
C ARG A 308 -12.05 -10.44 -8.17
N GLY A 309 -12.89 -10.36 -9.21
CA GLY A 309 -13.87 -11.40 -9.54
C GLY A 309 -13.39 -12.47 -10.51
N ARG A 310 -12.10 -12.60 -10.82
CA ARG A 310 -11.62 -13.72 -11.64
C ARG A 310 -11.74 -15.00 -10.84
N LYS A 311 -12.51 -15.97 -11.33
CA LYS A 311 -12.70 -17.24 -10.64
C LYS A 311 -11.56 -18.21 -10.90
N ARG A 312 -11.36 -19.15 -9.99
CA ARG A 312 -10.46 -20.29 -10.19
C ARG A 312 -11.32 -21.50 -10.54
N SER A 313 -11.08 -22.11 -11.71
CA SER A 313 -11.86 -23.27 -12.14
C SER A 313 -10.96 -24.39 -12.64
N LYS A 314 -11.32 -25.62 -12.29
CA LYS A 314 -10.71 -26.84 -12.85
C LYS A 314 -11.37 -27.25 -14.17
N THR A 315 -12.39 -26.52 -14.63
CA THR A 315 -13.06 -26.83 -15.89
C THR A 315 -12.10 -26.57 -17.04
N PRO A 316 -11.90 -27.52 -17.97
CA PRO A 316 -11.00 -27.30 -19.10
C PRO A 316 -11.47 -26.13 -19.96
N ASN A 317 -10.58 -25.15 -20.13
CA ASN A 317 -10.69 -24.09 -21.12
C ASN A 317 -10.50 -24.71 -22.52
N LYS A 318 -11.43 -24.43 -23.46
CA LYS A 318 -11.44 -25.01 -24.83
C LYS A 318 -10.83 -24.10 -25.89
N GLY A 319 -10.05 -23.11 -25.48
CA GLY A 319 -9.34 -22.21 -26.38
C GLY A 319 -8.37 -22.96 -27.27
N LEU A 320 -8.23 -22.48 -28.51
CA LEU A 320 -7.24 -23.01 -29.44
C LEU A 320 -5.83 -22.76 -28.89
N PRO A 321 -4.87 -23.68 -29.13
CA PRO A 321 -3.48 -23.44 -28.75
C PRO A 321 -2.90 -22.28 -29.56
N PHE A 322 -1.97 -21.53 -28.94
CA PHE A 322 -1.24 -20.47 -29.63
C PHE A 322 -0.48 -21.03 -30.84
N PRO A 323 -0.67 -20.48 -32.05
CA PRO A 323 -0.05 -21.03 -33.26
C PRO A 323 1.39 -20.53 -33.43
N THR A 324 2.30 -20.85 -32.50
CA THR A 324 3.68 -20.33 -32.48
C THR A 324 4.41 -20.46 -33.83
N LYS A 325 4.22 -21.59 -34.52
CA LYS A 325 4.83 -21.85 -35.85
C LYS A 325 4.38 -20.87 -36.93
N LEU A 326 3.17 -20.33 -36.84
CA LEU A 326 2.65 -19.34 -37.80
C LEU A 326 3.39 -17.99 -37.67
N TYR A 327 3.94 -17.71 -36.49
CA TYR A 327 4.60 -16.46 -36.17
C TYR A 327 6.13 -16.57 -36.12
N GLU A 328 6.69 -17.70 -36.55
CA GLU A 328 8.12 -17.91 -36.61
C GLU A 328 8.77 -16.88 -37.57
N GLY A 329 9.81 -16.19 -37.09
CA GLY A 329 10.51 -15.14 -37.85
C GLY A 329 9.79 -13.78 -37.91
N VAL A 330 8.61 -13.62 -37.30
CA VAL A 330 7.94 -12.33 -37.19
C VAL A 330 8.72 -11.44 -36.21
N LYS A 331 9.19 -10.29 -36.71
CA LYS A 331 9.76 -9.23 -35.86
C LYS A 331 8.65 -8.33 -35.33
N VAL A 332 8.52 -8.28 -34.00
CA VAL A 332 7.62 -7.35 -33.31
C VAL A 332 8.33 -6.02 -33.03
N PRO A 333 7.62 -4.88 -32.99
CA PRO A 333 8.23 -3.61 -32.60
C PRO A 333 8.70 -3.64 -31.15
N GLU A 334 9.59 -2.71 -30.78
CA GLU A 334 10.09 -2.59 -29.40
C GLU A 334 8.99 -2.11 -28.45
N SER A 335 8.11 -1.23 -28.91
CA SER A 335 6.93 -0.74 -28.19
C SER A 335 5.68 -0.85 -29.05
N LEU A 336 4.54 -1.04 -28.37
CA LEU A 336 3.22 -1.11 -28.97
C LEU A 336 2.21 -0.51 -28.00
N ASP A 337 1.32 0.35 -28.49
CA ASP A 337 0.22 0.90 -27.71
C ASP A 337 -1.03 1.00 -28.59
N TRP A 338 -1.97 0.07 -28.39
CA TRP A 338 -3.20 0.01 -29.16
C TRP A 338 -4.15 1.21 -28.95
N ARG A 339 -3.94 2.02 -27.90
CA ARG A 339 -4.70 3.26 -27.69
C ARG A 339 -4.43 4.25 -28.82
N LEU A 340 -3.17 4.35 -29.26
CA LEU A 340 -2.75 5.26 -30.33
C LEU A 340 -3.34 4.88 -31.69
N TYR A 341 -3.75 3.62 -31.86
CA TYR A 341 -4.33 3.10 -33.10
C TYR A 341 -5.85 3.00 -33.05
N GLY A 342 -6.51 3.33 -31.94
CA GLY A 342 -7.97 3.32 -31.81
C GLY A 342 -8.60 1.97 -31.44
N ALA A 343 -7.81 0.94 -31.14
CA ALA A 343 -8.32 -0.40 -30.83
C ALA A 343 -8.71 -0.59 -29.35
N VAL A 344 -8.76 0.49 -28.56
CA VAL A 344 -9.04 0.45 -27.12
C VAL A 344 -10.13 1.45 -26.77
N SER A 345 -11.23 0.96 -26.20
CA SER A 345 -12.33 1.83 -25.71
C SER A 345 -11.91 2.68 -24.52
N PRO A 346 -12.68 3.72 -24.15
CA PRO A 346 -12.45 4.45 -22.90
C PRO A 346 -12.39 3.52 -21.68
N VAL A 347 -11.64 3.91 -20.65
CA VAL A 347 -11.64 3.22 -19.35
C VAL A 347 -13.04 3.26 -18.76
N LYS A 348 -13.44 2.15 -18.14
CA LYS A 348 -14.75 1.97 -17.51
C LYS A 348 -14.58 1.71 -16.01
N ASP A 349 -15.69 1.59 -15.29
CA ASP A 349 -15.71 1.35 -13.86
C ASP A 349 -16.65 0.17 -13.54
N GLN A 350 -16.09 -0.91 -12.99
CA GLN A 350 -16.85 -2.08 -12.53
C GLN A 350 -17.51 -1.85 -11.16
N ALA A 351 -17.23 -0.72 -10.51
CA ALA A 351 -17.69 -0.40 -9.16
C ALA A 351 -17.36 -1.53 -8.17
N ILE A 352 -18.26 -1.84 -7.23
CA ILE A 352 -18.06 -2.89 -6.22
C ILE A 352 -18.33 -4.31 -6.76
N CYS A 353 -18.75 -4.44 -8.01
CA CYS A 353 -19.11 -5.72 -8.63
C CYS A 353 -17.85 -6.45 -9.11
N GLY A 354 -17.66 -7.71 -8.71
CA GLY A 354 -16.58 -8.61 -9.14
C GLY A 354 -16.76 -9.08 -10.59
N SER A 355 -16.87 -8.15 -11.53
CA SER A 355 -17.17 -8.42 -12.94
C SER A 355 -16.03 -8.07 -13.89
N CYS A 356 -14.81 -7.90 -13.37
CA CYS A 356 -13.58 -7.65 -14.15
C CYS A 356 -13.46 -8.55 -15.40
N TRP A 357 -13.84 -9.82 -15.27
CA TRP A 357 -13.86 -10.81 -16.36
C TRP A 357 -14.72 -10.35 -17.56
N SER A 358 -15.84 -9.67 -17.31
CA SER A 358 -16.71 -9.13 -18.37
C SER A 358 -16.07 -7.92 -19.08
N PHE A 359 -15.30 -7.11 -18.36
CA PHE A 359 -14.57 -5.96 -18.92
C PHE A 359 -13.38 -6.41 -19.76
N ALA A 360 -12.61 -7.40 -19.28
CA ALA A 360 -11.52 -8.00 -20.05
C ALA A 360 -12.05 -8.68 -21.33
N THR A 361 -13.13 -9.46 -21.21
CA THR A 361 -13.82 -10.12 -22.33
C THR A 361 -14.24 -9.11 -23.39
N THR A 362 -15.03 -8.10 -22.99
CA THR A 362 -15.53 -7.08 -23.92
C THR A 362 -14.39 -6.30 -24.53
N GLY A 363 -13.38 -5.89 -23.75
CA GLY A 363 -12.20 -5.19 -24.27
C GLY A 363 -11.44 -5.96 -25.36
N ALA A 364 -11.26 -7.27 -25.20
CA ALA A 364 -10.62 -8.11 -26.21
C ALA A 364 -11.47 -8.21 -27.50
N VAL A 365 -12.80 -8.36 -27.35
CA VAL A 365 -13.73 -8.43 -28.49
C VAL A 365 -13.85 -7.06 -29.19
N GLU A 366 -13.91 -5.96 -28.44
CA GLU A 366 -13.92 -4.58 -28.96
C GLU A 366 -12.66 -4.31 -29.80
N GLY A 367 -11.48 -4.70 -29.30
CA GLY A 367 -10.21 -4.59 -30.02
C GLY A 367 -10.19 -5.43 -31.30
N ALA A 368 -10.58 -6.70 -31.23
CA ALA A 368 -10.65 -7.57 -32.41
C ALA A 368 -11.63 -7.03 -33.47
N LEU A 369 -12.73 -6.41 -33.04
CA LEU A 369 -13.72 -5.79 -33.93
C LEU A 369 -13.16 -4.56 -34.62
N PHE A 370 -12.41 -3.72 -33.89
CA PHE A 370 -11.70 -2.60 -34.48
C PHE A 370 -10.70 -3.08 -35.53
N LEU A 371 -9.87 -4.09 -35.23
CA LEU A 371 -8.91 -4.63 -36.18
C LEU A 371 -9.58 -5.19 -37.45
N LYS A 372 -10.77 -5.78 -37.32
CA LYS A 372 -11.51 -6.36 -38.46
C LYS A 372 -12.26 -5.32 -39.30
N THR A 373 -12.78 -4.27 -38.68
CA THR A 373 -13.75 -3.35 -39.32
C THR A 373 -13.25 -1.91 -39.46
N GLY A 374 -12.20 -1.54 -38.75
CA GLY A 374 -11.74 -0.16 -38.61
C GLY A 374 -12.61 0.72 -37.70
N SER A 375 -13.68 0.18 -37.10
CA SER A 375 -14.60 0.92 -36.24
C SER A 375 -14.67 0.30 -34.84
N LEU A 376 -14.43 1.11 -33.83
CA LEU A 376 -14.52 0.69 -32.44
C LEU A 376 -15.99 0.74 -32.01
N GLN A 377 -16.52 -0.39 -31.53
CA GLN A 377 -17.87 -0.44 -30.96
C GLN A 377 -17.76 -0.74 -29.47
N VAL A 378 -18.58 -0.10 -28.64
CA VAL A 378 -18.58 -0.32 -27.19
C VAL A 378 -19.57 -1.42 -26.85
N LEU A 379 -19.09 -2.54 -26.30
CA LEU A 379 -19.87 -3.73 -26.02
C LEU A 379 -20.38 -3.75 -24.57
N SER A 380 -21.52 -4.41 -24.35
CA SER A 380 -22.21 -4.46 -23.06
C SER A 380 -21.59 -5.48 -22.10
N GLN A 381 -20.94 -4.99 -21.04
CA GLN A 381 -20.51 -5.83 -19.91
C GLN A 381 -21.71 -6.40 -19.16
N GLN A 382 -22.78 -5.60 -19.02
CA GLN A 382 -23.99 -5.97 -18.30
C GLN A 382 -24.65 -7.21 -18.91
N MET A 383 -24.62 -7.33 -20.24
CA MET A 383 -25.14 -8.52 -20.92
C MET A 383 -24.44 -9.81 -20.50
N LEU A 384 -23.13 -9.76 -20.33
CA LEU A 384 -22.38 -10.92 -19.85
C LEU A 384 -22.71 -11.21 -18.39
N VAL A 385 -22.79 -10.18 -17.55
CA VAL A 385 -23.16 -10.28 -16.13
C VAL A 385 -24.55 -10.94 -15.97
N ASP A 386 -25.51 -10.58 -16.82
CA ASP A 386 -26.90 -11.01 -16.68
C ASP A 386 -27.19 -12.36 -17.36
N CYS A 387 -26.58 -12.61 -18.51
CA CYS A 387 -26.99 -13.71 -19.39
C CYS A 387 -26.08 -14.94 -19.39
N SER A 388 -24.84 -14.85 -18.90
CA SER A 388 -23.86 -15.94 -19.04
C SER A 388 -23.82 -16.95 -17.87
N TRP A 389 -24.82 -16.90 -16.97
CA TRP A 389 -24.91 -17.77 -15.80
C TRP A 389 -24.86 -19.26 -16.13
N GLY A 390 -25.57 -19.68 -17.18
CA GLY A 390 -25.59 -21.08 -17.63
C GLY A 390 -24.25 -21.61 -18.15
N PHE A 391 -23.27 -20.73 -18.37
CA PHE A 391 -21.92 -21.08 -18.81
C PHE A 391 -20.92 -21.13 -17.65
N GLY A 392 -21.36 -20.88 -16.40
CA GLY A 392 -20.53 -20.97 -15.19
C GLY A 392 -19.92 -19.65 -14.72
N ASN A 393 -20.31 -18.52 -15.32
CA ASN A 393 -20.07 -17.19 -14.76
C ASN A 393 -21.16 -16.87 -13.73
N ASN A 394 -20.85 -16.08 -12.70
CA ASN A 394 -21.79 -15.77 -11.62
C ASN A 394 -21.97 -14.25 -11.47
N GLY A 395 -22.06 -13.52 -12.59
CA GLY A 395 -22.25 -12.08 -12.59
C GLY A 395 -21.19 -11.34 -11.75
N CYS A 396 -21.66 -10.60 -10.74
CA CYS A 396 -20.81 -9.86 -9.79
C CYS A 396 -20.04 -10.72 -8.80
N ASP A 397 -20.38 -12.00 -8.63
CA ASP A 397 -19.64 -12.94 -7.78
C ASP A 397 -18.49 -13.61 -8.53
N GLY A 398 -18.18 -13.14 -9.74
CA GLY A 398 -17.03 -13.53 -10.53
C GLY A 398 -17.33 -14.41 -11.74
N GLY A 399 -16.32 -14.57 -12.59
CA GLY A 399 -16.41 -15.33 -13.83
C GLY A 399 -15.07 -15.53 -14.50
N GLU A 400 -15.12 -16.03 -15.74
CA GLU A 400 -13.96 -16.32 -16.58
C GLU A 400 -14.24 -15.85 -18.01
N GLU A 401 -13.25 -15.25 -18.66
CA GLU A 401 -13.38 -14.64 -19.98
C GLU A 401 -13.71 -15.68 -21.05
N TRP A 402 -13.08 -16.86 -20.97
CA TRP A 402 -13.30 -17.94 -21.92
C TRP A 402 -14.74 -18.47 -21.89
N ARG A 403 -15.41 -18.49 -20.73
CA ARG A 403 -16.83 -18.84 -20.61
C ARG A 403 -17.72 -17.81 -21.27
N ALA A 404 -17.34 -16.53 -21.13
CA ALA A 404 -18.04 -15.45 -21.81
C ALA A 404 -17.88 -15.58 -23.33
N TYR A 405 -16.69 -15.91 -23.84
CA TYR A 405 -16.50 -16.19 -25.27
C TYR A 405 -17.36 -17.37 -25.75
N GLU A 406 -17.43 -18.48 -24.99
CA GLU A 406 -18.31 -19.61 -25.34
C GLU A 406 -19.79 -19.21 -25.38
N TRP A 407 -20.23 -18.35 -24.45
CA TRP A 407 -21.59 -17.80 -24.46
C TRP A 407 -21.84 -16.95 -25.71
N ILE A 408 -20.92 -16.03 -26.05
CA ILE A 408 -21.01 -15.18 -27.24
C ILE A 408 -21.07 -16.04 -28.52
N MET A 409 -20.22 -17.07 -28.62
CA MET A 409 -20.19 -18.00 -29.73
C MET A 409 -21.52 -18.76 -29.87
N LYS A 410 -22.08 -19.26 -28.76
CA LYS A 410 -23.33 -20.04 -28.77
C LYS A 410 -24.54 -19.19 -29.14
N HIS A 411 -24.61 -17.96 -28.64
CA HIS A 411 -25.75 -17.06 -28.83
C HIS A 411 -25.65 -16.22 -30.10
N GLY A 412 -24.55 -16.32 -30.83
CA GLY A 412 -24.37 -15.62 -32.10
C GLY A 412 -24.11 -14.13 -31.88
N GLY A 413 -23.29 -13.77 -30.90
CA GLY A 413 -22.79 -12.42 -30.70
C GLY A 413 -23.14 -11.81 -29.35
N ILE A 414 -22.73 -10.56 -29.17
CA ILE A 414 -22.98 -9.74 -27.99
C ILE A 414 -23.50 -8.36 -28.42
N ALA A 415 -24.36 -7.77 -27.59
CA ALA A 415 -24.93 -6.46 -27.83
C ALA A 415 -23.97 -5.32 -27.48
N THR A 416 -24.20 -4.16 -28.09
CA THR A 416 -23.55 -2.91 -27.69
C THR A 416 -24.11 -2.39 -26.37
N THR A 417 -23.34 -1.54 -25.67
CA THR A 417 -23.86 -0.83 -24.48
C THR A 417 -25.10 -0.01 -24.81
N GLU A 418 -25.16 0.58 -26.01
CA GLU A 418 -26.32 1.37 -26.46
C GLU A 418 -27.61 0.55 -26.56
N THR A 419 -27.53 -0.67 -27.10
CA THR A 419 -28.70 -1.51 -27.34
C THR A 419 -29.11 -2.36 -26.14
N TYR A 420 -28.16 -2.74 -25.27
CA TYR A 420 -28.47 -3.49 -24.05
C TYR A 420 -28.83 -2.57 -22.87
N GLY A 421 -28.24 -1.38 -22.81
CA GLY A 421 -28.36 -0.47 -21.67
C GLY A 421 -27.05 -0.31 -20.90
N ALA A 422 -27.06 0.66 -19.99
CA ALA A 422 -25.90 1.02 -19.19
C ALA A 422 -25.49 -0.11 -18.24
N TYR A 423 -24.20 -0.15 -17.92
CA TYR A 423 -23.68 -1.02 -16.88
C TYR A 423 -24.20 -0.59 -15.50
N MET A 424 -24.74 -1.54 -14.74
CA MET A 424 -25.45 -1.28 -13.48
C MET A 424 -24.59 -1.54 -12.24
N GLY A 425 -23.44 -2.20 -12.38
CA GLY A 425 -22.62 -2.58 -11.22
C GLY A 425 -23.30 -3.58 -10.28
N MET A 426 -24.27 -4.35 -10.78
CA MET A 426 -25.02 -5.37 -10.05
C MET A 426 -25.54 -6.44 -10.99
N ASN A 427 -26.00 -7.57 -10.44
CA ASN A 427 -26.70 -8.59 -11.21
C ASN A 427 -28.07 -8.05 -11.66
N GLY A 428 -28.38 -8.17 -12.95
CA GLY A 428 -29.65 -7.77 -13.57
C GLY A 428 -30.41 -8.93 -14.20
N PHE A 429 -31.54 -8.60 -14.84
CA PHE A 429 -32.34 -9.56 -15.58
C PHE A 429 -31.88 -9.63 -17.04
N CYS A 430 -31.53 -10.83 -17.50
CA CYS A 430 -31.14 -11.03 -18.90
C CYS A 430 -32.30 -10.73 -19.87
N HIS A 431 -32.13 -9.72 -20.72
CA HIS A 431 -33.08 -9.38 -21.80
C HIS A 431 -32.46 -9.56 -23.20
N LEU A 432 -31.81 -10.72 -23.39
CA LEU A 432 -31.21 -11.15 -24.67
C LEU A 432 -32.17 -11.00 -25.86
N ASN A 433 -33.43 -11.42 -25.70
CA ASN A 433 -34.40 -11.50 -26.80
C ASN A 433 -34.82 -10.12 -27.36
N SER A 434 -34.64 -9.04 -26.60
CA SER A 434 -34.93 -7.68 -27.03
C SER A 434 -33.67 -6.91 -27.46
N SER A 435 -32.52 -7.58 -27.52
CA SER A 435 -31.22 -6.97 -27.79
C SER A 435 -30.71 -7.30 -29.19
N GLN A 436 -30.04 -6.37 -29.85
CA GLN A 436 -29.38 -6.61 -31.13
C GLN A 436 -27.95 -7.12 -30.91
N LEU A 437 -27.65 -8.34 -31.38
CA LEU A 437 -26.32 -8.92 -31.29
C LEU A 437 -25.48 -8.53 -32.52
N THR A 438 -24.22 -8.13 -32.30
CA THR A 438 -23.31 -7.72 -33.39
C THR A 438 -21.99 -8.48 -33.38
N ALA A 439 -21.19 -8.39 -32.31
CA ALA A 439 -19.82 -8.91 -32.33
C ALA A 439 -19.78 -10.44 -32.22
N HIS A 440 -19.78 -11.12 -33.37
CA HIS A 440 -19.73 -12.58 -33.49
C HIS A 440 -18.31 -13.11 -33.29
N VAL A 441 -18.09 -13.87 -32.20
CA VAL A 441 -16.83 -14.58 -31.96
C VAL A 441 -16.90 -15.94 -32.65
N LYS A 442 -15.83 -16.31 -33.37
CA LYS A 442 -15.68 -17.62 -34.05
C LYS A 442 -14.90 -18.61 -33.19
N SER A 443 -13.82 -18.14 -32.58
CA SER A 443 -12.95 -18.90 -31.71
C SER A 443 -12.17 -17.96 -30.81
N TYR A 444 -11.54 -18.52 -29.79
CA TYR A 444 -10.59 -17.82 -28.94
C TYR A 444 -9.33 -18.68 -28.82
N THR A 445 -8.19 -18.03 -28.61
CA THR A 445 -6.88 -18.65 -28.54
C THR A 445 -6.25 -18.36 -27.19
N ASN A 446 -5.75 -19.42 -26.55
CA ASN A 446 -4.94 -19.30 -25.34
C ASN A 446 -3.50 -19.04 -25.77
N VAL A 447 -2.96 -17.90 -25.37
CA VAL A 447 -1.53 -17.59 -25.52
C VAL A 447 -0.74 -18.57 -24.66
N THR A 448 0.45 -18.96 -25.11
CA THR A 448 1.32 -19.88 -24.35
C THR A 448 1.59 -19.31 -22.96
N SER A 449 1.15 -20.02 -21.92
CA SER A 449 1.27 -19.59 -20.51
C SER A 449 2.74 -19.33 -20.14
N GLY A 450 3.01 -18.17 -19.55
CA GLY A 450 4.34 -17.75 -19.10
C GLY A 450 5.27 -17.24 -20.21
N ASP A 451 4.82 -17.26 -21.47
CA ASP A 451 5.63 -16.89 -22.63
C ASP A 451 5.40 -15.42 -23.01
N ALA A 452 6.34 -14.56 -22.60
CA ALA A 452 6.30 -13.14 -22.91
C ALA A 452 6.36 -12.85 -24.41
N ASP A 453 7.12 -13.62 -25.19
CA ASP A 453 7.22 -13.40 -26.63
C ASP A 453 5.92 -13.80 -27.34
N ALA A 454 5.26 -14.87 -26.88
CA ALA A 454 3.93 -15.24 -27.36
C ALA A 454 2.91 -14.13 -27.09
N LEU A 455 2.91 -13.50 -25.91
CA LEU A 455 2.00 -12.37 -25.62
C LEU A 455 2.33 -11.15 -26.47
N ARG A 456 3.62 -10.80 -26.68
CA ARG A 456 4.00 -9.70 -27.59
C ARG A 456 3.51 -9.94 -29.02
N LEU A 457 3.66 -11.17 -29.51
CA LEU A 457 3.19 -11.58 -30.83
C LEU A 457 1.67 -11.56 -30.92
N ALA A 458 0.97 -12.06 -29.90
CA ALA A 458 -0.49 -12.02 -29.82
C ALA A 458 -0.99 -10.57 -29.90
N LEU A 459 -0.43 -9.68 -29.09
CA LEU A 459 -0.77 -8.25 -29.10
C LEU A 459 -0.50 -7.61 -30.45
N PHE A 460 0.66 -7.87 -31.05
CA PHE A 460 1.04 -7.28 -32.33
C PHE A 460 0.16 -7.76 -33.50
N LYS A 461 -0.24 -9.04 -33.51
CA LYS A 461 -0.96 -9.64 -34.64
C LYS A 461 -2.48 -9.67 -34.49
N ASN A 462 -2.99 -9.68 -33.27
CA ASN A 462 -4.41 -9.92 -32.99
C ASN A 462 -5.08 -8.82 -32.16
N GLY A 463 -4.34 -7.76 -31.78
CA GLY A 463 -4.91 -6.66 -31.00
C GLY A 463 -4.83 -6.87 -29.50
N PRO A 464 -5.55 -6.06 -28.69
CA PRO A 464 -5.63 -6.23 -27.25
C PRO A 464 -6.02 -7.64 -26.81
N ALA A 465 -5.41 -8.15 -25.75
CA ALA A 465 -5.63 -9.49 -25.21
C ALA A 465 -6.13 -9.41 -23.76
N ALA A 466 -7.13 -10.23 -23.42
CA ALA A 466 -7.56 -10.40 -22.04
C ALA A 466 -6.48 -11.17 -21.27
N VAL A 467 -6.10 -10.67 -20.10
CA VAL A 467 -5.10 -11.30 -19.23
C VAL A 467 -5.63 -11.33 -17.80
N SER A 468 -5.33 -12.39 -17.06
CA SER A 468 -5.58 -12.45 -15.62
C SER A 468 -4.30 -12.13 -14.83
N ILE A 469 -4.45 -11.44 -13.70
CA ILE A 469 -3.35 -11.04 -12.81
C ILE A 469 -3.69 -11.31 -11.34
N ASP A 470 -2.65 -11.39 -10.52
CA ASP A 470 -2.76 -11.22 -9.06
C ASP A 470 -2.84 -9.72 -8.73
N ALA A 471 -4.03 -9.25 -8.38
CA ALA A 471 -4.27 -7.88 -7.89
C ALA A 471 -4.49 -7.88 -6.36
N SER A 472 -3.99 -8.90 -5.66
CA SER A 472 -4.33 -9.14 -4.27
C SER A 472 -3.74 -8.11 -3.29
N HIS A 473 -2.69 -7.42 -3.73
CA HIS A 473 -1.84 -6.56 -2.93
C HIS A 473 -2.35 -5.12 -2.80
N ARG A 474 -2.09 -4.52 -1.63
CA ARG A 474 -2.43 -3.13 -1.34
C ARG A 474 -1.67 -2.13 -2.23
N SER A 475 -0.46 -2.47 -2.65
CA SER A 475 0.35 -1.71 -3.62
C SER A 475 -0.37 -1.59 -4.97
N PHE A 476 -1.05 -2.63 -5.44
CA PHE A 476 -1.87 -2.58 -6.66
C PHE A 476 -3.08 -1.64 -6.48
N VAL A 477 -3.79 -1.72 -5.35
CA VAL A 477 -4.97 -0.89 -5.07
C VAL A 477 -4.66 0.61 -5.14
N PHE A 478 -3.49 1.02 -4.67
CA PHE A 478 -3.07 2.43 -4.66
C PHE A 478 -2.10 2.80 -5.77
N TYR A 479 -1.85 1.92 -6.74
CA TYR A 479 -0.97 2.24 -7.86
C TYR A 479 -1.39 3.56 -8.51
N SER A 480 -0.40 4.40 -8.81
CA SER A 480 -0.59 5.67 -9.51
C SER A 480 0.14 5.67 -10.85
N HIS A 481 1.46 5.51 -10.85
CA HIS A 481 2.27 5.57 -12.08
C HIS A 481 3.64 4.91 -11.89
N GLY A 482 4.39 4.74 -12.99
CA GLY A 482 5.67 4.03 -13.03
C GLY A 482 5.51 2.54 -13.32
N VAL A 483 6.62 1.79 -13.36
CA VAL A 483 6.61 0.35 -13.66
C VAL A 483 6.36 -0.43 -12.36
N TYR A 484 5.18 -1.00 -12.23
CA TYR A 484 4.73 -1.75 -11.07
C TYR A 484 5.46 -3.10 -10.97
N TYR A 485 6.07 -3.35 -9.82
CA TYR A 485 6.65 -4.64 -9.45
C TYR A 485 6.36 -4.94 -7.99
N GLU A 486 5.63 -6.02 -7.73
CA GLU A 486 5.32 -6.48 -6.37
C GLU A 486 5.98 -7.85 -6.13
N PRO A 487 7.04 -7.93 -5.30
CA PRO A 487 7.75 -9.18 -5.04
C PRO A 487 6.87 -10.29 -4.45
N ALA A 488 5.77 -9.93 -3.76
CA ALA A 488 4.86 -10.88 -3.16
C ALA A 488 3.77 -11.40 -4.12
N CYS A 489 3.68 -10.87 -5.33
CA CYS A 489 2.70 -11.32 -6.32
C CYS A 489 2.90 -12.79 -6.69
N GLY A 490 1.80 -13.54 -6.67
CA GLY A 490 1.73 -14.84 -7.31
C GLY A 490 1.69 -14.73 -8.83
N ASN A 491 2.12 -15.79 -9.52
CA ASN A 491 2.11 -15.85 -10.98
C ASN A 491 1.58 -17.18 -11.52
N THR A 492 1.05 -18.05 -10.65
CA THR A 492 0.39 -19.29 -11.06
C THR A 492 -1.08 -19.03 -11.38
N THR A 493 -1.73 -19.95 -12.10
CA THR A 493 -3.17 -19.85 -12.40
C THR A 493 -4.04 -19.79 -11.15
N ASP A 494 -3.59 -20.39 -10.05
CA ASP A 494 -4.29 -20.40 -8.78
C ASP A 494 -4.08 -19.11 -7.98
N ASP A 495 -3.16 -18.23 -8.38
CA ASP A 495 -2.93 -16.95 -7.70
C ASP A 495 -3.81 -15.84 -8.30
N LEU A 496 -4.09 -15.90 -9.60
CA LEU A 496 -4.77 -14.84 -10.34
C LEU A 496 -6.20 -14.64 -9.83
N ASP A 497 -6.56 -13.40 -9.54
CA ASP A 497 -7.86 -13.02 -8.96
C ASP A 497 -8.53 -11.84 -9.68
N HIS A 498 -7.85 -11.18 -10.62
CA HIS A 498 -8.39 -10.06 -11.36
C HIS A 498 -8.14 -10.17 -12.86
N ALA A 499 -9.14 -9.80 -13.65
CA ALA A 499 -9.12 -9.90 -15.11
C ALA A 499 -9.03 -8.49 -15.73
N VAL A 500 -8.05 -8.29 -16.60
CA VAL A 500 -7.70 -7.00 -17.18
C VAL A 500 -7.37 -7.15 -18.67
N LEU A 501 -7.07 -6.05 -19.36
CA LEU A 501 -6.80 -6.06 -20.79
C LEU A 501 -5.37 -5.57 -21.06
N ALA A 502 -4.51 -6.45 -21.56
CA ALA A 502 -3.22 -6.04 -22.11
C ALA A 502 -3.45 -5.34 -23.44
N VAL A 503 -3.00 -4.09 -23.56
CA VAL A 503 -3.20 -3.24 -24.75
C VAL A 503 -1.88 -2.82 -25.40
N GLY A 504 -0.75 -3.25 -24.84
CA GLY A 504 0.56 -2.84 -25.34
C GLY A 504 1.71 -3.28 -24.45
N TYR A 505 2.90 -2.82 -24.81
CA TYR A 505 4.14 -3.01 -24.06
C TYR A 505 5.16 -1.96 -24.46
N GLY A 506 6.19 -1.77 -23.66
CA GLY A 506 7.27 -0.84 -23.94
C GLY A 506 8.38 -0.90 -22.91
N THR A 507 9.15 0.18 -22.84
CA THR A 507 10.23 0.35 -21.86
C THR A 507 10.18 1.76 -21.32
N LEU A 508 10.20 1.91 -20.00
CA LEU A 508 10.25 3.20 -19.31
C LEU A 508 11.52 3.21 -18.47
N ASN A 509 12.44 4.15 -18.73
CA ASN A 509 13.69 4.30 -17.99
C ASN A 509 14.53 3.00 -17.91
N GLY A 510 14.55 2.21 -18.98
CA GLY A 510 15.24 0.92 -19.04
C GLY A 510 14.45 -0.26 -18.48
N GLU A 511 13.30 -0.04 -17.82
CA GLU A 511 12.45 -1.08 -17.28
C GLU A 511 11.36 -1.50 -18.28
N PRO A 512 11.36 -2.74 -18.78
CA PRO A 512 10.33 -3.24 -19.68
C PRO A 512 8.99 -3.44 -18.95
N TYR A 513 7.90 -3.11 -19.63
CA TYR A 513 6.55 -3.20 -19.06
C TYR A 513 5.50 -3.71 -20.07
N TRP A 514 4.43 -4.29 -19.52
CA TRP A 514 3.13 -4.46 -20.18
C TRP A 514 2.24 -3.25 -19.90
N LEU A 515 1.61 -2.71 -20.93
CA LEU A 515 0.59 -1.67 -20.78
C LEU A 515 -0.77 -2.35 -20.62
N VAL A 516 -1.37 -2.21 -19.44
CA VAL A 516 -2.60 -2.91 -19.06
C VAL A 516 -3.68 -1.89 -18.73
N LYS A 517 -4.86 -2.08 -19.33
CA LYS A 517 -6.08 -1.33 -19.03
C LYS A 517 -6.83 -2.02 -17.89
N ASN A 518 -7.13 -1.26 -16.85
CA ASN A 518 -7.95 -1.72 -15.71
C ASN A 518 -9.42 -1.25 -15.87
N SER A 519 -10.29 -1.71 -14.97
CA SER A 519 -11.72 -1.41 -14.93
C SER A 519 -12.14 -0.74 -13.61
N TRP A 520 -11.24 0.01 -12.97
CA TRP A 520 -11.46 0.70 -11.68
C TRP A 520 -11.53 2.23 -11.83
N SER A 521 -12.17 2.72 -12.90
CA SER A 521 -12.28 4.14 -13.24
C SER A 521 -10.96 4.79 -13.69
N THR A 522 -11.06 5.98 -14.29
CA THR A 522 -9.91 6.82 -14.67
C THR A 522 -9.21 7.44 -13.46
N TYR A 523 -9.82 7.41 -12.28
CA TYR A 523 -9.20 7.92 -11.04
C TYR A 523 -8.24 6.93 -10.38
N TRP A 524 -8.10 5.73 -10.92
CA TRP A 524 -7.15 4.72 -10.47
C TRP A 524 -5.97 4.63 -11.43
N GLY A 525 -4.75 4.44 -10.91
CA GLY A 525 -3.56 4.29 -11.74
C GLY A 525 -3.27 5.50 -12.61
N ASN A 526 -2.68 5.23 -13.77
CA ASN A 526 -2.30 6.23 -14.76
C ASN A 526 -3.47 6.38 -15.75
N ASP A 527 -4.47 7.17 -15.36
CA ASP A 527 -5.73 7.36 -16.08
C ASP A 527 -6.48 6.04 -16.36
N GLY A 528 -6.48 5.11 -15.40
CA GLY A 528 -7.10 3.79 -15.50
C GLY A 528 -6.20 2.69 -16.08
N TYR A 529 -4.93 3.00 -16.32
CA TYR A 529 -3.93 2.06 -16.82
C TYR A 529 -2.83 1.80 -15.79
N ILE A 530 -2.11 0.69 -15.99
CA ILE A 530 -0.93 0.33 -15.22
C ILE A 530 0.16 -0.19 -16.15
N LEU A 531 1.41 0.15 -15.82
CA LEU A 531 2.59 -0.43 -16.44
C LEU A 531 3.06 -1.59 -15.56
N MET A 532 2.77 -2.82 -15.94
CA MET A 532 3.18 -4.00 -15.16
C MET A 532 4.58 -4.43 -15.59
N SER A 533 5.51 -4.65 -14.67
CA SER A 533 6.85 -5.14 -15.00
C SER A 533 6.78 -6.48 -15.75
N THR A 534 7.62 -6.67 -16.77
CA THR A 534 7.74 -7.97 -17.45
C THR A 534 8.64 -8.95 -16.68
N LYS A 535 9.36 -8.47 -15.66
CA LYS A 535 10.31 -9.26 -14.87
C LYS A 535 9.58 -10.37 -14.11
N ASP A 536 10.16 -11.57 -14.10
CA ASP A 536 9.67 -12.73 -13.34
C ASP A 536 8.19 -13.11 -13.58
N ASN A 537 7.62 -12.71 -14.72
CA ASN A 537 6.18 -12.78 -14.98
C ASN A 537 5.37 -12.19 -13.80
N ASN A 538 5.75 -10.99 -13.35
CA ASN A 538 5.20 -10.38 -12.15
C ASN A 538 3.66 -10.31 -12.19
N CYS A 539 3.02 -10.79 -11.13
CA CYS A 539 1.57 -10.91 -10.99
C CYS A 539 0.88 -11.75 -12.08
N GLY A 540 1.62 -12.56 -12.84
CA GLY A 540 1.06 -13.54 -13.78
C GLY A 540 0.50 -12.98 -15.09
N VAL A 541 0.92 -11.79 -15.54
CA VAL A 541 0.40 -11.15 -16.77
C VAL A 541 0.43 -12.07 -18.00
N THR A 542 1.42 -12.97 -18.10
CA THR A 542 1.54 -13.91 -19.24
C THR A 542 0.97 -15.30 -18.95
N THR A 543 0.43 -15.55 -17.75
CA THR A 543 0.00 -16.87 -17.29
C THR A 543 -1.32 -17.30 -17.93
N ASP A 544 -2.33 -16.44 -17.95
CA ASP A 544 -3.65 -16.76 -18.51
C ASP A 544 -4.11 -15.64 -19.45
N ALA A 545 -3.46 -15.60 -20.62
CA ALA A 545 -3.72 -14.61 -21.65
C ALA A 545 -4.52 -15.22 -22.82
N THR A 546 -5.55 -14.52 -23.27
CA THR A 546 -6.43 -14.95 -24.36
C THR A 546 -6.75 -13.82 -25.34
N TYR A 547 -6.90 -14.17 -26.61
CA TYR A 547 -7.45 -13.27 -27.63
C TYR A 547 -8.53 -13.97 -28.45
N VAL A 548 -9.41 -13.20 -29.08
CA VAL A 548 -10.52 -13.72 -29.87
C VAL A 548 -10.30 -13.56 -31.36
N THR A 549 -10.90 -14.44 -32.15
CA THR A 549 -11.03 -14.31 -33.61
C THR A 549 -12.51 -14.17 -33.95
N LEU A 550 -12.87 -13.10 -34.68
CA LEU A 550 -14.25 -12.84 -35.07
C LEU A 550 -14.67 -13.65 -36.31
N ALA A 551 -15.96 -14.02 -36.37
CA ALA A 551 -16.58 -14.79 -37.46
C ALA A 551 -16.61 -14.03 -38.78
#